data_AF-A0A455UAA5-F1
#
_entry.id   AF-A0A455UAA5-F1
#
_cell.length_a   1.000
_cell.length_b   1.000
_cell.length_c   1.000
_cell.angle_alpha   90.00
_cell.angle_beta   90.00
_cell.angle_gamma   90.00
#
_symmetry.space_group_name_H-M   'P 1'
#
loop_
_entity.id
_entity.type
_entity.pdbx_description
1 polymer ?
#
loop_
_entity_poly.entity_id
_entity_poly.type
_entity_poly.pdbx_seq_one_letter_code
_entity_poly.pdbx_strand_id
1 'polypeptide(L)'
;MGPEAAQAVTPAHVQHCVLPLNASGHFNPHDVIALLADKGLPRVLVEGGGVTVSQFIEAGAVDRLHLLVAPLLIGSGRPGLKMTPIKTLECAAPAHANLPLW
;
A
#
# COMPACT_ATOMS: atom_id res chain seq x y z
N MET A 1 9.49 1.71 12.42
CA MET A 1 10.47 2.04 13.47
C MET A 1 9.87 1.63 14.81
N GLY A 2 10.59 0.84 15.61
CA GLY A 2 10.11 0.40 16.92
C GLY A 2 10.10 1.54 17.96
N PRO A 3 9.54 1.29 19.15
CA PRO A 3 9.45 2.28 20.23
C PRO A 3 10.82 2.79 20.73
N GLU A 4 11.93 2.14 20.36
CA GLU A 4 13.30 2.53 20.68
C GLU A 4 14.03 3.32 19.57
N ALA A 5 13.36 3.66 18.46
CA ALA A 5 13.99 4.50 17.44
C ALA A 5 14.28 5.89 18.02
N ALA A 6 15.54 6.10 18.44
CA ALA A 6 16.03 7.37 18.96
C ALA A 6 15.54 8.51 18.06
N GLN A 7 14.87 9.49 18.67
CA GLN A 7 14.25 10.59 17.95
C GLN A 7 15.35 11.48 17.38
N ALA A 8 15.80 11.13 16.18
CA ALA A 8 16.81 11.88 15.46
C ALA A 8 16.31 13.31 15.24
N VAL A 9 17.22 14.29 15.33
CA VAL A 9 16.92 15.68 14.99
C VAL A 9 16.39 15.70 13.57
N THR A 10 15.10 15.96 13.44
CA THR A 10 14.39 15.91 12.18
C THR A 10 14.53 17.29 11.53
N PRO A 11 15.02 17.41 10.29
CA PRO A 11 15.10 18.70 9.60
C PRO A 11 13.73 19.38 9.57
N ALA A 12 13.69 20.72 9.59
CA ALA A 12 12.44 21.48 9.71
C ALA A 12 11.40 21.19 8.61
N HIS A 13 11.84 20.70 7.44
CA HIS A 13 10.96 20.33 6.33
C HIS A 13 10.46 18.89 6.38
N VAL A 14 10.89 18.08 7.36
CA VAL A 14 10.50 16.68 7.51
C VAL A 14 9.47 16.57 8.63
N GLN A 15 8.32 15.98 8.31
CA GLN A 15 7.31 15.64 9.29
C GLN A 15 7.37 14.15 9.63
N HIS A 16 7.64 13.84 10.90
CA HIS A 16 7.58 12.47 11.40
C HIS A 16 6.17 12.16 11.92
N CYS A 17 5.62 11.02 11.51
CA CYS A 17 4.32 10.52 11.96
C CYS A 17 4.48 9.10 12.50
N VAL A 18 3.80 8.81 13.60
CA VAL A 18 3.85 7.50 14.27
C VAL A 18 2.51 6.81 14.08
N LEU A 19 2.55 5.56 13.65
CA LEU A 19 1.40 4.69 13.49
C LEU A 19 1.67 3.35 14.19
N PRO A 20 0.63 2.68 14.71
CA PRO A 20 0.78 1.34 15.27
C PRO A 20 1.17 0.35 14.16
N LEU A 21 1.92 -0.67 14.56
CA LEU A 21 2.18 -1.85 13.71
C LEU A 21 1.17 -2.94 14.03
N ASN A 22 0.75 -3.69 13.03
CA ASN A 22 -0.02 -4.91 13.19
C ASN A 22 0.87 -6.05 13.73
N ALA A 23 0.27 -7.21 14.02
CA ALA A 23 0.98 -8.37 14.55
C ALA A 23 2.14 -8.89 13.67
N SER A 24 2.13 -8.56 12.39
CA SER A 24 3.20 -8.90 11.44
C SER A 24 4.30 -7.83 11.33
N GLY A 25 4.25 -6.78 12.14
CA GLY A 25 5.24 -5.70 12.13
C GLY A 25 5.06 -4.71 10.97
N HIS A 26 3.89 -4.69 10.32
CA HIS A 26 3.58 -3.77 9.22
C HIS A 26 2.55 -2.72 9.64
N PHE A 27 2.57 -1.56 9.01
CA PHE A 27 1.46 -0.60 9.14
C PHE A 27 0.19 -1.18 8.53
N ASN A 28 -0.97 -0.86 9.11
CA ASN A 28 -2.25 -1.10 8.46
C ASN A 28 -2.44 -0.04 7.35
N PRO A 29 -2.67 -0.44 6.08
CA PRO A 29 -2.88 0.51 4.99
C PRO A 29 -3.94 1.57 5.26
N HIS A 30 -5.05 1.21 5.92
CA HIS A 30 -6.13 2.15 6.23
C HIS A 30 -5.70 3.23 7.23
N ASP A 31 -4.86 2.90 8.21
CA ASP A 31 -4.35 3.87 9.18
C ASP A 31 -3.41 4.88 8.51
N VAL A 32 -2.64 4.43 7.51
CA VAL A 32 -1.77 5.31 6.71
C VAL A 32 -2.62 6.28 5.87
N ILE A 33 -3.65 5.78 5.18
CA ILE A 33 -4.54 6.61 4.36
C ILE A 33 -5.30 7.63 5.23
N ALA A 34 -5.84 7.22 6.37
CA ALA A 34 -6.53 8.12 7.29
C ALA A 34 -5.60 9.23 7.79
N LEU A 35 -4.38 8.89 8.20
CA LEU A 35 -3.39 9.87 8.65
C LEU A 35 -3.01 10.90 7.57
N LEU A 36 -2.92 10.47 6.30
CA LEU A 36 -2.63 11.38 5.19
C LEU A 36 -3.85 12.26 4.85
N ALA A 37 -5.06 11.70 4.89
CA ALA A 37 -6.29 12.45 4.68
C ALA A 37 -6.46 13.56 5.73
N ASP A 38 -6.22 13.27 7.01
CA ASP A 38 -6.26 14.24 8.12
C ASP A 38 -5.25 15.38 7.96
N LYS A 39 -4.21 15.17 7.14
CA LYS A 39 -3.21 16.18 6.78
C LYS A 39 -3.53 16.95 5.50
N GLY A 40 -4.72 16.74 4.94
CA GLY A 40 -5.12 17.37 3.67
C GLY A 40 -4.51 16.72 2.43
N LEU A 41 -4.07 15.46 2.51
CA LEU A 41 -3.54 14.67 1.40
C LEU A 41 -4.49 13.51 1.02
N PRO A 42 -5.68 13.80 0.48
CA PRO A 42 -6.73 12.78 0.28
C PRO A 42 -6.49 11.89 -0.94
N ARG A 43 -5.52 12.21 -1.80
CA ARG A 43 -5.17 11.41 -2.99
C ARG A 43 -3.74 10.96 -2.86
N VAL A 44 -3.56 9.64 -2.72
CA VAL A 44 -2.27 9.02 -2.46
C VAL A 44 -1.90 8.15 -3.65
N LEU A 45 -0.67 8.30 -4.13
CA LEU A 45 -0.04 7.33 -5.02
C LEU A 45 0.80 6.39 -4.14
N VAL A 46 0.47 5.11 -4.13
CA VAL A 46 1.23 4.10 -3.39
C VAL A 46 2.32 3.55 -4.30
N GLU A 47 3.57 3.87 -3.96
CA GLU A 47 4.75 3.34 -4.65
C GLU A 47 5.59 2.50 -3.68
N GLY A 48 6.23 1.45 -4.21
CA GLY A 48 7.10 0.59 -3.44
C GLY A 48 7.34 -0.74 -4.12
N GLY A 49 7.94 -1.67 -3.37
CA GLY A 49 8.07 -3.05 -3.82
C GLY A 49 6.74 -3.81 -3.77
N GLY A 50 6.73 -5.02 -4.34
CA GLY A 50 5.53 -5.85 -4.41
C GLY A 50 4.91 -6.16 -3.04
N VAL A 51 5.69 -6.15 -1.95
CA VAL A 51 5.16 -6.30 -0.58
C VAL A 51 4.26 -5.12 -0.21
N THR A 52 4.75 -3.88 -0.37
CA THR A 52 4.01 -2.66 -0.03
C THR A 52 2.75 -2.57 -0.87
N VAL A 53 2.86 -2.72 -2.19
CA VAL A 53 1.71 -2.59 -3.08
C VAL A 53 0.68 -3.68 -2.80
N SER A 54 1.10 -4.94 -2.61
CA SER A 54 0.17 -6.02 -2.26
C SER A 54 -0.55 -5.79 -0.94
N GLN A 55 0.10 -5.26 0.10
CA GLN A 55 -0.57 -4.97 1.37
C GLN A 55 -1.75 -4.02 1.19
N PHE A 56 -1.61 -2.96 0.38
CA PHE A 56 -2.70 -2.03 0.11
C PHE A 56 -3.82 -2.67 -0.72
N ILE A 57 -3.49 -3.53 -1.69
CA ILE A 57 -4.50 -4.25 -2.47
C ILE A 57 -5.26 -5.24 -1.58
N GLU A 58 -4.57 -6.03 -0.76
CA GLU A 58 -5.18 -7.00 0.17
C GLU A 58 -6.10 -6.34 1.19
N ALA A 59 -5.76 -5.13 1.62
CA ALA A 59 -6.59 -4.33 2.52
C ALA A 59 -7.82 -3.72 1.83
N GLY A 60 -7.95 -3.82 0.50
CA GLY A 60 -8.99 -3.14 -0.27
C GLY A 60 -8.84 -1.62 -0.25
N ALA A 61 -7.63 -1.11 -0.06
CA ALA A 61 -7.31 0.32 0.06
C ALA A 61 -6.87 0.96 -1.27
N VAL A 62 -7.13 0.29 -2.41
CA VAL A 62 -6.74 0.75 -3.75
C VAL A 62 -7.97 0.97 -4.60
N ASP A 63 -8.17 2.22 -5.01
CA ASP A 63 -9.23 2.59 -5.95
C ASP A 63 -8.86 2.31 -7.41
N ARG A 64 -7.58 2.49 -7.76
CA ARG A 64 -7.04 2.37 -9.14
C ARG A 64 -5.66 1.75 -9.14
N LEU A 65 -5.45 0.80 -10.04
CA LEU A 65 -4.15 0.17 -10.26
C LEU A 65 -3.54 0.64 -11.59
N HIS A 66 -2.38 1.31 -11.53
CA HIS A 66 -1.61 1.67 -12.72
C HIS A 66 -0.57 0.59 -13.00
N LEU A 67 -0.72 -0.12 -14.13
CA LEU A 67 0.18 -1.18 -14.55
C LEU A 67 1.07 -0.72 -15.70
N LEU A 68 2.39 -0.82 -15.52
CA LEU A 68 3.38 -0.59 -16.56
C LEU A 68 4.00 -1.93 -16.93
N VAL A 69 3.90 -2.30 -18.22
CA VAL A 69 4.45 -3.55 -18.75
C VAL A 69 5.64 -3.23 -19.64
N ALA A 70 6.82 -3.72 -19.28
CA ALA A 70 8.01 -3.64 -20.12
C ALA A 70 8.12 -4.90 -20.99
N PRO A 71 8.47 -4.80 -22.29
CA PRO A 71 8.67 -5.95 -23.17
C PRO A 71 10.04 -6.61 -22.92
N LEU A 72 10.27 -7.12 -21.70
CA LEU A 72 11.53 -7.70 -21.26
C LEU A 72 11.32 -9.05 -20.56
N LEU A 73 12.16 -10.04 -20.89
CA LEU A 73 12.21 -11.32 -20.20
C LEU A 73 13.29 -11.28 -19.11
N ILE A 74 12.91 -11.49 -17.84
CA ILE A 74 13.81 -11.38 -16.68
C ILE A 74 14.02 -12.69 -15.91
N GLY A 75 13.60 -13.83 -16.48
CA GLY A 75 13.58 -15.11 -15.78
C GLY A 75 12.46 -15.21 -14.74
N SER A 76 12.67 -15.99 -13.68
CA SER A 76 11.63 -16.24 -12.65
C SER A 76 11.30 -15.02 -11.79
N GLY A 77 12.19 -14.03 -11.73
CA GLY A 77 11.97 -12.76 -11.06
C GLY A 77 11.50 -12.87 -9.60
N ARG A 78 11.04 -11.74 -9.05
CA ARG A 78 10.23 -11.73 -7.83
C ARG A 78 8.80 -11.38 -8.24
N PRO A 79 7.76 -12.03 -7.69
CA PRO A 79 6.38 -11.67 -7.98
C PRO A 79 6.14 -10.19 -7.66
N GLY A 80 5.57 -9.46 -8.63
CA GLY A 80 5.22 -8.05 -8.46
C GLY A 80 4.04 -7.84 -7.51
N LEU A 81 3.14 -8.82 -7.42
CA LEU A 81 2.04 -8.87 -6.46
C LEU A 81 1.96 -10.25 -5.82
N LYS A 82 1.67 -10.30 -4.53
CA LYS A 82 1.38 -11.51 -3.75
C LYS A 82 0.07 -11.32 -3.00
N MET A 83 -0.92 -12.12 -3.37
CA MET A 83 -2.28 -12.04 -2.82
C MET A 83 -2.64 -13.37 -2.14
N THR A 84 -3.60 -13.33 -1.22
CA THR A 84 -4.26 -14.51 -0.67
C THR A 84 -4.95 -15.26 -1.82
N PRO A 85 -4.67 -16.57 -2.00
CA PRO A 85 -5.33 -17.35 -3.04
C PRO A 85 -6.85 -17.37 -2.83
N ILE A 86 -7.59 -17.07 -3.89
CA ILE A 86 -9.04 -17.30 -3.93
C ILE A 86 -9.32 -18.74 -4.40
N LYS A 87 -10.34 -19.37 -3.84
CA LYS A 87 -10.73 -20.75 -4.22
C LYS A 87 -11.51 -20.79 -5.52
N THR A 88 -12.25 -19.72 -5.80
CA THR A 88 -13.26 -19.66 -6.85
C THR A 88 -13.39 -18.23 -7.37
N LEU A 89 -13.93 -18.07 -8.58
CA LEU A 89 -14.02 -16.78 -9.26
C LEU A 89 -15.01 -15.82 -8.59
N GLU A 90 -16.05 -16.32 -7.91
CA GLU A 90 -16.97 -15.50 -7.13
C GLU A 90 -16.32 -14.80 -5.94
N CYS A 91 -15.13 -15.25 -5.52
CA CYS A 91 -14.33 -14.58 -4.50
C CYS A 91 -13.39 -13.51 -5.07
N ALA A 92 -13.36 -13.30 -6.39
CA ALA A 92 -12.48 -12.32 -7.01
C ALA A 92 -12.96 -10.89 -6.69
N ALA A 93 -12.02 -10.05 -6.24
CA ALA A 93 -12.26 -8.62 -6.15
C ALA A 93 -12.20 -7.98 -7.55
N PRO A 94 -13.06 -7.01 -7.86
CA PRO A 94 -12.95 -6.24 -9.08
C PRO A 94 -11.63 -5.44 -9.08
N ALA A 95 -11.02 -5.26 -10.26
CA ALA A 95 -9.78 -4.50 -10.40
C ALA A 95 -9.93 -2.98 -10.14
N HIS A 96 -11.15 -2.53 -9.86
CA HIS A 96 -11.51 -1.15 -9.51
C HIS A 96 -12.54 -1.19 -8.38
N ALA A 97 -12.45 -0.25 -7.44
CA ALA A 97 -13.58 0.03 -6.55
C ALA A 97 -14.76 0.55 -7.38
N ASN A 98 -16.00 0.20 -7.00
CA ASN A 98 -17.23 0.75 -7.59
C ASN A 98 -17.33 2.25 -7.27
N LEU A 99 -16.50 3.05 -7.91
CA LEU A 99 -16.64 4.49 -7.97
C LEU A 99 -17.52 4.80 -9.18
N PRO A 100 -18.48 5.74 -9.08
CA PRO A 100 -19.22 6.18 -10.24
C PRO A 100 -18.22 6.57 -11.33
N LEU A 101 -18.40 5.97 -12.50
CA LEU A 101 -17.82 6.49 -13.73
C LEU A 101 -18.29 7.94 -13.81
N TRP A 102 -17.32 8.86 -13.81
CA TRP A 102 -17.56 10.27 -14.11
C TRP A 102 -18.41 10.43 -15.37
#